data_AF-A0A949I9V4-F1
#
_entry.id   AF-A0A949I9V4-F1
#
_cell.length_a   1.000
_cell.length_b   1.000
_cell.length_c   1.000
_cell.angle_alpha   90.00
_cell.angle_beta   90.00
_cell.angle_gamma   90.00
#
_symmetry.space_group_name_H-M   'P 1'
#
loop_
_entity.id
_entity.type
_entity.pdbx_description
1 polymer ?
#
loop_
_entity_poly.entity_id
_entity_poly.type
_entity_poly.pdbx_seq_one_letter_code
_entity_poly.pdbx_strand_id
1 'polypeptide(L)'
;MKSGITIVGIIIIAIAVFFIVPMAGGGSANVCQALEKHNVSNAAANITGTNNGPVHNVINSVGQSMATGNVAAQSEAAAHPDTPTAVSCAASYWKSL
;
A
#
# COMPACT_ATOMS: atom_id res chain seq x y z
N MET A 1 -15.56 16.32 29.51
CA MET A 1 -14.84 15.04 29.69
C MET A 1 -15.31 13.94 28.72
N LYS A 2 -16.62 13.67 28.57
CA LYS A 2 -17.12 12.66 27.59
C LYS A 2 -16.69 12.92 26.14
N SER A 3 -16.75 14.16 25.66
CA SER A 3 -16.39 14.50 24.27
C SER A 3 -14.90 14.32 23.96
N GLY A 4 -14.01 14.50 24.96
CA GLY A 4 -12.57 14.32 24.77
C GLY A 4 -12.19 12.86 24.50
N ILE A 5 -12.83 11.92 25.21
CA ILE A 5 -12.61 10.48 25.02
C ILE A 5 -13.09 10.05 23.63
N THR A 6 -14.22 10.57 23.17
CA THR A 6 -14.75 10.27 21.83
C THR A 6 -13.81 10.75 20.73
N ILE A 7 -13.28 11.98 20.83
CA ILE A 7 -12.35 12.53 19.84
C ILE A 7 -11.06 11.71 19.79
N VAL A 8 -10.49 11.37 20.95
CA VAL A 8 -9.29 10.53 21.03
C VAL A 8 -9.54 9.16 20.41
N GLY A 9 -10.71 8.55 20.66
CA GLY A 9 -11.08 7.27 20.06
C GLY A 9 -11.15 7.33 18.53
N ILE A 10 -11.75 8.38 17.96
CA ILE A 10 -11.84 8.58 16.51
C ILE A 10 -10.45 8.71 15.88
N ILE A 11 -9.55 9.48 16.51
CA ILE A 11 -8.18 9.66 16.01
C ILE A 11 -7.42 8.33 15.97
N ILE A 12 -7.53 7.52 17.04
CA ILE A 12 -6.87 6.21 17.09
C ILE A 12 -7.40 5.30 15.98
N ILE A 13 -8.72 5.28 15.76
CA ILE A 13 -9.32 4.48 14.68
C ILE A 13 -8.84 4.97 13.32
N ALA A 14 -8.80 6.29 13.09
CA ALA A 14 -8.32 6.85 11.83
C ALA A 14 -6.86 6.46 11.54
N ILE A 15 -5.99 6.53 12.54
CA ILE A 15 -4.59 6.09 12.44
C ILE A 15 -4.52 4.59 12.15
N ALA A 16 -5.31 3.77 12.84
CA ALA A 16 -5.32 2.32 12.59
C ALA A 16 -5.77 2.01 11.15
N VAL A 17 -6.85 2.63 10.68
CA VAL A 17 -7.36 2.47 9.31
C VAL A 17 -6.31 2.89 8.27
N PHE A 18 -5.57 3.97 8.52
CA PHE A 18 -4.54 4.46 7.62
C PHE A 18 -3.47 3.40 7.30
N PHE A 19 -3.07 2.59 8.28
CA PHE A 19 -2.08 1.51 8.06
C PHE A 19 -2.71 0.16 7.70
N ILE A 20 -3.87 -0.18 8.28
CA ILE A 20 -4.52 -1.49 8.08
C ILE A 20 -5.03 -1.64 6.65
N VAL A 21 -5.62 -0.59 6.06
CA VAL A 21 -6.20 -0.68 4.71
C VAL A 21 -5.15 -1.03 3.65
N PRO A 22 -3.98 -0.37 3.58
CA PRO A 22 -2.90 -0.79 2.70
C PRO A 22 -2.51 -2.26 2.91
N MET A 23 -2.27 -2.68 4.16
CA MET A 23 -1.86 -4.06 4.46
C MET A 23 -2.90 -5.09 4.04
N ALA A 24 -4.18 -4.82 4.28
CA ALA A 24 -5.28 -5.70 3.89
C ALA A 24 -5.48 -5.73 2.37
N GLY A 25 -5.46 -4.57 1.70
CA GLY A 25 -5.65 -4.46 0.25
C GLY A 25 -4.51 -5.06 -0.56
N GLY A 26 -3.26 -4.91 -0.08
CA GLY A 26 -2.08 -5.54 -0.69
C GLY A 26 -1.78 -6.95 -0.19
N GLY A 27 -2.61 -7.55 0.68
CA GLY A 27 -2.41 -8.90 1.22
C GLY A 27 -1.01 -9.12 1.82
N SER A 28 -0.53 -8.15 2.60
CA SER A 28 0.86 -8.12 3.10
C SER A 28 0.95 -7.61 4.53
N ALA A 29 1.92 -8.12 5.29
CA ALA A 29 2.18 -7.65 6.67
C ALA A 29 2.97 -6.33 6.72
N ASN A 30 3.44 -5.82 5.57
CA ASN A 30 4.20 -4.58 5.44
C ASN A 30 3.51 -3.65 4.44
N VAL A 31 3.34 -2.38 4.83
CA VAL A 31 2.68 -1.35 4.03
C VAL A 31 3.43 -1.03 2.73
N CYS A 32 4.77 -1.02 2.75
CA CYS A 32 5.55 -0.81 1.53
C CYS A 32 5.44 -2.00 0.56
N GLN A 33 5.35 -3.23 1.10
CA GLN A 33 5.09 -4.41 0.29
C GLN A 33 3.69 -4.35 -0.35
N ALA A 34 2.70 -3.88 0.42
CA ALA A 34 1.36 -3.67 -0.10
C ALA A 34 1.31 -2.62 -1.23
N LEU A 35 2.02 -1.50 -1.09
CA LEU A 35 2.19 -0.50 -2.13
C LEU A 35 2.81 -1.10 -3.41
N GLU A 36 3.88 -1.88 -3.27
CA GLU A 36 4.48 -2.56 -4.43
C GLU A 36 3.50 -3.50 -5.12
N LYS A 37 2.81 -4.36 -4.38
CA LYS A 37 1.85 -5.32 -4.95
C LYS A 37 0.68 -4.61 -5.65
N HIS A 38 0.23 -3.49 -5.09
CA HIS A 38 -0.79 -2.66 -5.71
C HIS A 38 -0.29 -2.06 -7.02
N ASN A 39 0.90 -1.47 -7.02
CA ASN A 39 1.52 -0.91 -8.22
C ASN A 39 1.78 -1.99 -9.30
N VAL A 40 2.19 -3.20 -8.90
CA VAL A 40 2.33 -4.34 -9.81
C VAL A 40 0.99 -4.74 -10.41
N SER A 41 -0.06 -4.82 -9.60
CA SER A 41 -1.40 -5.18 -10.08
C SER A 41 -1.91 -4.15 -11.09
N ASN A 42 -1.70 -2.86 -10.80
CA ASN A 42 -2.04 -1.77 -11.72
C ASN A 42 -1.18 -1.79 -12.99
N ALA A 43 0.11 -2.07 -12.89
CA ALA A 43 0.99 -2.20 -14.05
C ALA A 43 0.59 -3.39 -14.92
N ALA A 44 0.28 -4.55 -14.31
CA ALA A 44 -0.21 -5.72 -15.01
C ALA A 44 -1.52 -5.41 -15.75
N ALA A 45 -2.46 -4.72 -15.09
CA ALA A 45 -3.71 -4.27 -15.70
C ALA A 45 -3.49 -3.34 -16.91
N ASN A 46 -2.58 -2.37 -16.79
CA ASN A 46 -2.23 -1.46 -17.87
C ASN A 46 -1.57 -2.18 -19.05
N ILE A 47 -0.71 -3.17 -18.79
CA ILE A 47 -0.03 -3.97 -19.83
C ILE A 47 -1.04 -4.85 -20.57
N THR A 48 -1.95 -5.51 -19.84
CA THR A 48 -2.89 -6.47 -20.43
C THR A 48 -4.20 -5.83 -20.90
N GLY A 49 -4.44 -4.56 -20.57
CA GLY A 49 -5.70 -3.86 -20.85
C GLY A 49 -6.91 -4.44 -20.11
N THR A 50 -6.67 -5.33 -19.14
CA THR A 50 -7.71 -6.02 -18.37
C THR A 50 -7.23 -6.28 -16.96
N ASN A 51 -8.14 -6.19 -15.99
CA ASN A 51 -7.92 -6.56 -14.59
C ASN A 51 -8.09 -8.06 -14.34
N ASN A 52 -8.44 -8.84 -15.38
CA ASN A 52 -8.71 -10.26 -15.24
C ASN A 52 -8.39 -11.00 -16.55
N GLY A 53 -7.60 -12.06 -16.44
CA GLY A 53 -7.22 -12.90 -17.59
C GLY A 53 -5.95 -13.71 -17.32
N PRO A 54 -5.69 -14.78 -18.08
CA PRO A 54 -4.55 -15.66 -17.83
C PRO A 54 -3.20 -14.93 -17.89
N VAL A 55 -3.02 -14.04 -18.86
CA VAL A 55 -1.80 -13.23 -19.00
C VAL A 55 -1.67 -12.21 -17.85
N HIS A 56 -2.78 -11.56 -17.48
CA HIS A 56 -2.82 -10.65 -16.32
C HIS A 56 -2.42 -11.40 -15.05
N ASN A 57 -3.02 -12.56 -14.81
CA ASN A 57 -2.80 -13.37 -13.61
C ASN A 57 -1.36 -13.86 -13.51
N VAL A 58 -0.73 -14.24 -14.64
CA VAL A 58 0.67 -14.64 -14.65
C VAL A 58 1.59 -13.45 -14.37
N ILE A 59 1.41 -12.33 -15.06
CA ILE A 59 2.23 -11.11 -14.84
C ILE A 59 2.06 -10.61 -13.41
N ASN A 60 0.82 -10.57 -12.93
CA ASN A 60 0.48 -10.13 -11.59
C ASN A 60 1.05 -11.09 -10.54
N SER A 61 0.92 -12.40 -10.72
CA SER A 61 1.49 -13.41 -9.80
C SER A 61 3.01 -13.34 -9.73
N VAL A 62 3.69 -13.25 -10.89
CA VAL A 62 5.14 -13.13 -10.95
C VAL A 62 5.59 -11.80 -10.31
N GLY A 63 4.97 -10.69 -10.69
CA GLY A 63 5.31 -9.38 -10.13
C GLY A 63 5.06 -9.30 -8.62
N GLN A 64 3.95 -9.84 -8.12
CA GLN A 64 3.65 -9.87 -6.69
C GLN A 64 4.59 -10.80 -5.92
N SER A 65 5.09 -11.87 -6.54
CA SER A 65 6.12 -12.74 -5.94
C SER A 65 7.46 -12.02 -5.76
N MET A 66 7.74 -11.01 -6.58
CA MET A 66 8.93 -10.16 -6.50
C MET A 66 8.72 -8.91 -5.64
N ALA A 67 7.47 -8.59 -5.29
CA ALA A 67 7.14 -7.47 -4.41
C ALA A 67 7.48 -7.81 -2.95
N THR A 68 8.64 -7.31 -2.50
CA THR A 68 9.20 -7.54 -1.16
C THR A 68 9.04 -6.34 -0.24
N GLY A 69 8.64 -5.19 -0.79
CA GLY A 69 8.55 -3.90 -0.11
C GLY A 69 9.85 -3.10 -0.14
N ASN A 70 10.97 -3.68 -0.59
CA ASN A 70 12.28 -3.04 -0.56
C ASN A 70 12.43 -1.91 -1.59
N VAL A 71 11.85 -2.07 -2.78
CA VAL A 71 11.95 -1.08 -3.86
C VAL A 71 11.12 0.15 -3.53
N ALA A 72 9.87 -0.04 -3.08
CA ALA A 72 9.03 1.04 -2.60
C ALA A 72 9.63 1.68 -1.36
N ALA A 73 10.17 0.91 -0.41
CA ALA A 73 10.81 1.48 0.77
C ALA A 73 12.01 2.37 0.41
N GLN A 74 12.87 1.95 -0.51
CA GLN A 74 14.01 2.75 -0.97
C GLN A 74 13.55 3.98 -1.78
N SER A 75 12.60 3.79 -2.68
CA SER A 75 11.98 4.86 -3.47
C SER A 75 11.38 5.95 -2.58
N GLU A 76 10.56 5.55 -1.61
CA GLU A 76 9.87 6.46 -0.70
C GLU A 76 10.84 7.10 0.31
N ALA A 77 11.88 6.39 0.76
CA ALA A 77 12.93 6.97 1.59
C ALA A 77 13.76 8.01 0.81
N ALA A 78 13.95 7.83 -0.50
CA ALA A 78 14.64 8.79 -1.34
C ALA A 78 13.77 10.01 -1.69
N ALA A 79 12.47 9.80 -1.94
CA ALA A 79 11.52 10.87 -2.27
C ALA A 79 11.07 11.67 -1.04
N HIS A 80 11.01 11.01 0.13
CA HIS A 80 10.55 11.58 1.39
C HIS A 80 11.54 11.25 2.53
N PRO A 81 12.77 11.82 2.50
CA PRO A 81 13.81 11.50 3.48
C PRO A 81 13.44 11.89 4.92
N ASP A 82 12.58 12.90 5.09
CA ASP A 82 12.15 13.38 6.40
C ASP A 82 10.92 12.62 6.96
N THR A 83 10.35 11.68 6.21
CA THR A 83 9.16 10.92 6.61
C THR A 83 9.51 9.46 6.87
N PRO A 84 9.02 8.84 7.97
CA PRO A 84 9.21 7.41 8.18
C PRO A 84 8.63 6.61 7.01
N THR A 85 9.42 5.68 6.49
CA THR A 85 9.10 4.94 5.25
C THR A 85 7.74 4.24 5.29
N ALA A 86 7.34 3.70 6.44
CA ALA A 86 6.03 3.09 6.60
C ALA A 86 4.86 4.08 6.41
N VAL A 87 5.04 5.34 6.81
CA VAL A 87 4.05 6.41 6.69
C VAL A 87 3.98 6.92 5.25
N SER A 88 5.11 7.14 4.60
CA SER A 88 5.15 7.55 3.19
C SER A 88 4.61 6.45 2.27
N CYS A 89 4.98 5.18 2.49
CA CYS A 89 4.38 4.06 1.77
C CYS A 89 2.87 3.96 1.96
N ALA A 90 2.36 4.19 3.19
CA ALA A 90 0.92 4.19 3.45
C ALA A 90 0.23 5.32 2.68
N ALA A 91 0.78 6.54 2.75
CA ALA A 91 0.24 7.70 2.06
C ALA A 91 0.24 7.50 0.54
N SER A 92 1.33 6.98 -0.02
CA SER A 92 1.44 6.67 -1.45
C SER A 92 0.47 5.57 -1.88
N TYR A 93 0.21 4.57 -1.03
CA TYR A 93 -0.83 3.56 -1.29
C TYR A 93 -2.21 4.22 -1.41
N TRP A 94 -2.58 5.04 -0.44
CA TRP A 94 -3.86 5.77 -0.46
C TRP A 94 -3.99 6.71 -1.66
N LYS A 95 -2.90 7.32 -2.11
CA LYS A 95 -2.88 8.16 -3.31
C LYS A 95 -3.02 7.35 -4.61
N SER A 96 -2.65 6.07 -4.59
CA SER A 96 -2.68 5.20 -5.76
C SER A 96 -4.03 4.52 -6.00
N LEU A 97 -4.92 4.50 -5.00
CA LEU A 97 -6.32 4.08 -5.12
C LEU A 97 -7.13 5.08 -5.96
#